data_AF-A0A453DV03-F1
#
_entry.id   AF-A0A453DV03-F1
#
_cell.length_a   1.000
_cell.length_b   1.000
_cell.length_c   1.000
_cell.angle_alpha   90.00
_cell.angle_beta   90.00
_cell.angle_gamma   90.00
#
_symmetry.space_group_name_H-M   'P 1'
#
loop_
_entity.id
_entity.type
_entity.pdbx_description
1 polymer ?
#
loop_
_entity_poly.entity_id
_entity_poly.type
_entity_poly.pdbx_seq_one_letter_code
_entity_poly.pdbx_strand_id
1 'polypeptide(L)'
;SLAGLPRISIARQRPPSHRFPALPAMDGSISSTTTRSSPLRFAQKPSSPRPLLNPTPRVTHAGAGLQRATRLRAISPSPSPSPPTPQQQQPMEAFGFDALKETFSVDVAAAEARPLNVPLAAPFTIASSRLEAVSNVAVRVELSSGAVGWGEAPVLPSVTAEDQPAALAAVGRACAALVAARSAPLGAVLQDVADALPGHAFASARAGVEMAVIDAVANSIRIPLWRLFGGASNTVTTDITIPIVTPNEAAQLAAKYRGQGFQTLKLKVGKNLNSDIEVLKAIRLVHPDCSFILDANEGYTANQAIEVLDRLNEMGVTPVLFEQPVHRDDWEGLREVSIAAMEKYRVAVAADESCRGLHDAQKIIHGNLAHVINIKLAKLGVLGALEVIDAARKAGVALMIGGMVETRIAMGFAGHLAAGLGCFRLVNCANSLQKRLLVKSMYFTTKDNISRKFKLEMMT
;
A
#
# COMPACT_ATOMS: atom_id res chain seq x y z
N SER A 1 49.54 -23.65 -55.30
CA SER A 1 49.22 -22.30 -55.79
C SER A 1 48.45 -21.61 -54.67
N LEU A 2 49.17 -21.04 -53.70
CA LEU A 2 49.49 -19.59 -53.56
C LEU A 2 48.24 -18.76 -53.26
N ALA A 3 48.13 -17.85 -52.30
CA ALA A 3 48.90 -17.42 -51.12
C ALA A 3 48.16 -16.15 -50.61
N GLY A 4 48.37 -15.74 -49.35
CA GLY A 4 48.24 -14.32 -48.99
C GLY A 4 47.35 -13.95 -47.80
N LEU A 5 47.82 -14.25 -46.59
CA LEU A 5 47.63 -13.36 -45.44
C LEU A 5 48.50 -12.09 -45.64
N PRO A 6 48.24 -10.99 -44.89
CA PRO A 6 49.11 -10.79 -43.73
C PRO A 6 48.40 -10.39 -42.44
N ARG A 7 49.06 -10.82 -41.36
CA ARG A 7 48.90 -10.45 -39.95
C ARG A 7 49.22 -8.96 -39.74
N ILE A 8 48.53 -8.31 -38.81
CA ILE A 8 49.07 -7.17 -38.06
C ILE A 8 49.03 -7.51 -36.57
N SER A 9 50.19 -7.37 -35.93
CA SER A 9 50.46 -7.68 -34.53
C SER A 9 50.80 -6.40 -33.77
N ILE A 10 50.04 -6.15 -32.70
CA ILE A 10 50.43 -5.65 -31.37
C ILE A 10 51.17 -4.30 -31.28
N ALA A 11 50.51 -3.33 -30.64
CA ALA A 11 51.17 -2.37 -29.75
C ALA A 11 50.53 -2.45 -28.36
N ARG A 12 51.32 -2.92 -27.38
CA ARG A 12 50.99 -2.90 -25.94
C ARG A 12 51.01 -1.45 -25.45
N GLN A 13 49.90 -0.94 -24.92
CA GLN A 13 49.93 0.26 -24.08
C GLN A 13 49.99 -0.15 -22.60
N ARG A 14 51.05 0.33 -21.93
CA ARG A 14 51.27 0.23 -20.48
C ARG A 14 50.31 1.16 -19.73
N PRO A 15 49.90 0.82 -18.50
CA PRO A 15 49.02 1.67 -17.69
C PRO A 15 49.80 2.89 -17.15
N PRO A 16 49.13 4.05 -16.97
CA PRO A 16 49.74 5.17 -16.27
C PRO A 16 49.82 4.90 -14.76
N SER A 17 51.04 5.00 -14.25
CA SER A 17 51.38 5.02 -12.83
C SER A 17 50.95 6.33 -12.19
N HIS A 18 49.98 6.30 -11.27
CA HIS A 18 49.74 7.40 -10.34
C HIS A 18 50.46 7.13 -9.02
N ARG A 19 51.51 7.92 -8.77
CA ARG A 19 52.19 8.04 -7.48
C ARG A 19 51.31 8.80 -6.50
N PHE A 20 51.22 8.26 -5.29
CA PHE A 20 50.78 8.96 -4.08
C PHE A 20 51.66 10.19 -3.79
N PRO A 21 51.08 11.30 -3.30
CA PRO A 21 51.77 12.22 -2.41
C PRO A 21 51.45 11.88 -0.95
N ALA A 22 52.49 12.01 -0.13
CA ALA A 22 52.55 11.69 1.29
C ALA A 22 51.70 12.62 2.19
N LEU A 23 51.27 12.05 3.31
CA LEU A 23 50.81 12.75 4.52
C LEU A 23 51.90 13.68 5.08
N PRO A 24 51.55 14.83 5.68
CA PRO A 24 52.34 15.40 6.75
C PRO A 24 51.85 14.87 8.10
N ALA A 25 52.77 14.27 8.86
CA ALA A 25 52.66 14.11 10.29
C ALA A 25 52.87 15.47 10.97
N MET A 26 52.09 15.76 12.02
CA MET A 26 52.45 16.72 13.06
C MET A 26 52.17 16.06 14.42
N ASP A 27 53.26 15.69 15.06
CA ASP A 27 53.38 15.54 16.52
C ASP A 27 53.05 16.86 17.21
N GLY A 28 52.53 16.79 18.44
CA GLY A 28 52.26 17.99 19.24
C GLY A 28 51.54 17.72 20.55
N SER A 29 52.30 17.17 21.49
CA SER A 29 51.98 16.85 22.88
C SER A 29 51.57 18.04 23.77
N ILE A 30 50.74 17.71 24.78
CA ILE A 30 50.72 18.21 26.17
C ILE A 30 50.39 19.70 26.41
N SER A 31 49.27 19.95 27.10
CA SER A 31 49.31 20.51 28.46
C SER A 31 47.92 20.65 29.09
N SER A 32 47.83 20.10 30.30
CA SER A 32 46.82 20.28 31.31
C SER A 32 46.50 21.73 31.66
N THR A 33 45.24 22.05 31.92
CA THR A 33 44.92 22.91 33.07
C THR A 33 43.51 22.65 33.60
N THR A 34 43.53 22.22 34.85
CA THR A 34 42.48 22.10 35.86
C THR A 34 41.65 23.38 35.98
N THR A 35 40.32 23.27 36.09
CA THR A 35 39.56 24.03 37.11
C THR A 35 38.32 23.24 37.55
N ARG A 36 38.30 22.93 38.85
CA ARG A 36 37.16 22.48 39.64
C ARG A 36 36.15 23.62 39.81
N SER A 37 34.85 23.31 39.84
CA SER A 37 33.95 23.72 40.93
C SER A 37 32.55 23.11 40.78
N SER A 38 32.35 22.03 41.53
CA SER A 38 31.25 21.66 42.43
C SER A 38 29.74 21.94 42.14
N PRO A 39 28.85 21.10 42.72
CA PRO A 39 27.49 20.86 42.25
C PRO A 39 26.42 21.61 43.08
N LEU A 40 25.24 21.82 42.49
CA LEU A 40 24.05 22.27 43.22
C LEU A 40 23.18 21.07 43.65
N ARG A 41 22.94 21.00 44.96
CA ARG A 41 21.97 20.14 45.65
C ARG A 41 21.09 21.03 46.54
N PHE A 42 19.99 20.43 47.02
CA PHE A 42 18.93 20.89 47.94
C PHE A 42 17.66 21.41 47.22
N ALA A 43 16.44 20.94 47.54
CA ALA A 43 15.94 20.49 48.83
C ALA A 43 14.87 19.35 48.78
N GLN A 44 14.83 18.58 49.86
CA GLN A 44 13.76 17.66 50.31
C GLN A 44 12.71 18.44 51.14
N LYS A 45 11.39 18.18 51.07
CA LYS A 45 10.51 17.30 51.92
C LYS A 45 9.18 18.09 52.18
N PRO A 46 8.08 17.56 52.79
CA PRO A 46 7.66 16.17 53.05
C PRO A 46 6.15 15.85 52.77
N SER A 47 5.80 14.57 52.99
CA SER A 47 4.56 14.00 53.59
C SER A 47 3.20 13.93 52.85
N SER A 48 2.72 12.69 52.77
CA SER A 48 1.40 12.13 52.41
C SER A 48 0.25 12.48 53.39
N PRO A 49 -1.04 12.14 53.12
CA PRO A 49 -1.55 10.78 53.40
C PRO A 49 -2.64 10.21 52.45
N ARG A 50 -2.81 8.88 52.50
CA ARG A 50 -3.93 8.06 51.97
C ARG A 50 -5.27 8.34 52.68
N PRO A 51 -6.40 7.89 52.10
CA PRO A 51 -7.28 6.93 52.79
C PRO A 51 -7.70 5.77 51.85
N LEU A 52 -7.58 4.49 52.23
CA LEU A 52 -8.46 3.64 53.05
C LEU A 52 -9.52 2.85 52.24
N LEU A 53 -9.57 1.56 52.60
CA LEU A 53 -10.22 0.38 52.04
C LEU A 53 -11.75 0.29 52.24
N ASN A 54 -12.32 -0.69 51.51
CA ASN A 54 -13.43 -1.63 51.82
C ASN A 54 -14.83 -1.36 51.20
N PRO A 55 -15.70 -2.38 51.06
CA PRO A 55 -15.45 -3.77 50.62
C PRO A 55 -16.55 -4.31 49.66
N THR A 56 -16.30 -5.51 49.12
CA THR A 56 -17.28 -6.39 48.44
C THR A 56 -18.33 -6.96 49.41
N PRO A 57 -19.52 -7.39 48.93
CA PRO A 57 -20.31 -8.39 49.62
C PRO A 57 -20.33 -9.72 48.86
N ARG A 58 -19.92 -10.79 49.55
CA ARG A 58 -20.37 -12.17 49.32
C ARG A 58 -21.70 -12.35 50.05
N VAL A 59 -22.67 -13.00 49.41
CA VAL A 59 -23.81 -13.63 50.10
C VAL A 59 -23.73 -15.13 49.86
N THR A 60 -23.88 -15.84 50.97
CA THR A 60 -23.83 -17.29 51.19
C THR A 60 -25.16 -17.99 50.90
N HIS A 61 -25.07 -19.28 50.58
CA HIS A 61 -26.15 -20.27 50.53
C HIS A 61 -26.99 -20.38 51.81
N ALA A 62 -28.28 -20.70 51.68
CA ALA A 62 -28.98 -21.76 52.43
C ALA A 62 -30.47 -21.84 52.04
N GLY A 63 -31.04 -23.05 51.97
CA GLY A 63 -32.49 -23.26 52.10
C GLY A 63 -33.11 -24.33 51.21
N ALA A 64 -32.89 -25.61 51.53
CA ALA A 64 -33.76 -26.71 51.13
C ALA A 64 -34.99 -26.75 52.03
N GLY A 65 -36.18 -27.10 51.51
CA GLY A 65 -37.36 -27.26 52.37
C GLY A 65 -38.70 -27.54 51.67
N LEU A 66 -38.90 -28.83 51.37
CA LEU A 66 -40.16 -29.60 51.46
C LEU A 66 -41.38 -29.33 50.56
N GLN A 67 -41.87 -30.49 50.08
CA GLN A 67 -42.99 -30.77 49.19
C GLN A 67 -44.36 -30.50 49.82
N ARG A 68 -45.34 -30.15 48.98
CA ARG A 68 -46.70 -30.71 49.08
C ARG A 68 -47.31 -30.87 47.70
N ALA A 69 -47.60 -32.13 47.37
CA ALA A 69 -48.27 -32.54 46.15
C ALA A 69 -49.78 -32.27 46.26
N THR A 70 -50.36 -31.72 45.20
CA THR A 70 -51.77 -32.00 44.87
C THR A 70 -51.90 -32.02 43.35
N ARG A 71 -52.23 -33.19 42.81
CA ARG A 71 -52.54 -33.42 41.39
C ARG A 71 -53.87 -32.74 41.06
N LEU A 72 -53.89 -31.87 40.06
CA LEU A 72 -55.08 -31.57 39.28
C LEU A 72 -54.79 -31.81 37.79
N ARG A 73 -55.81 -32.34 37.12
CA ARG A 73 -55.81 -33.04 35.84
C ARG A 73 -55.39 -32.16 34.66
N ALA A 74 -54.86 -32.87 33.67
CA ALA A 74 -54.37 -32.41 32.38
C ALA A 74 -55.36 -31.51 31.62
N ILE A 75 -54.81 -30.41 31.11
CA ILE A 75 -55.31 -29.69 29.93
C ILE A 75 -54.19 -29.82 28.90
N SER A 76 -54.46 -30.45 27.76
CA SER A 76 -53.49 -30.58 26.67
C SER A 76 -53.16 -29.20 26.11
N PRO A 77 -51.88 -28.75 26.09
CA PRO A 77 -51.51 -27.58 25.32
C PRO A 77 -51.40 -27.94 23.84
N SER A 78 -52.10 -27.16 23.03
CA SER A 78 -52.02 -27.11 21.57
C SER A 78 -50.57 -27.07 21.05
N PRO A 79 -50.28 -27.67 19.88
CA PRO A 79 -48.92 -27.77 19.37
C PRO A 79 -48.34 -26.38 19.10
N SER A 80 -47.18 -26.11 19.70
CA SER A 80 -46.33 -24.97 19.40
C SER A 80 -45.96 -24.96 17.92
N PRO A 81 -45.92 -23.78 17.25
CA PRO A 81 -45.56 -23.70 15.85
C PRO A 81 -44.13 -24.18 15.64
N SER A 82 -43.96 -25.10 14.69
CA SER A 82 -42.67 -25.61 14.24
C SER A 82 -41.75 -24.44 13.86
N PRO A 83 -40.44 -24.51 14.15
CA PRO A 83 -39.49 -23.52 13.67
C PRO A 83 -39.55 -23.47 12.13
N PRO A 84 -39.39 -22.29 11.51
CA PRO A 84 -39.44 -22.19 10.07
C PRO A 84 -38.35 -23.08 9.48
N THR A 85 -38.77 -23.97 8.58
CA THR A 85 -37.90 -24.77 7.72
C THR A 85 -36.84 -23.84 7.15
N PRO A 86 -35.54 -24.21 7.13
CA PRO A 86 -34.53 -23.41 6.46
C PRO A 86 -35.01 -23.26 5.02
N GLN A 87 -35.40 -22.04 4.63
CA GLN A 87 -35.56 -21.73 3.22
C GLN A 87 -34.24 -22.14 2.58
N GLN A 88 -34.32 -23.09 1.66
CA GLN A 88 -33.23 -23.36 0.75
C GLN A 88 -32.83 -22.01 0.18
N GLN A 89 -31.70 -21.49 0.65
CA GLN A 89 -31.05 -20.37 0.00
C GLN A 89 -30.86 -20.85 -1.43
N GLN A 90 -31.61 -20.22 -2.34
CA GLN A 90 -31.27 -20.30 -3.75
C GLN A 90 -29.76 -20.07 -3.85
N PRO A 91 -29.03 -20.83 -4.68
CA PRO A 91 -27.61 -20.57 -4.86
C PRO A 91 -27.49 -19.08 -5.15
N MET A 92 -26.70 -18.33 -4.37
CA MET A 92 -26.27 -17.02 -4.82
C MET A 92 -25.59 -17.31 -6.16
N GLU A 93 -26.29 -17.02 -7.26
CA GLU A 93 -25.66 -16.96 -8.57
C GLU A 93 -24.44 -16.07 -8.38
N ALA A 94 -23.27 -16.58 -8.74
CA ALA A 94 -22.02 -15.91 -8.50
C ALA A 94 -22.03 -14.57 -9.25
N PHE A 95 -22.40 -13.49 -8.56
CA PHE A 95 -22.12 -12.11 -8.96
C PHE A 95 -20.62 -11.85 -8.78
N GLY A 96 -19.81 -12.61 -9.49
CA GLY A 96 -18.36 -12.46 -9.53
C GLY A 96 -17.96 -11.51 -10.66
N PHE A 97 -16.89 -10.75 -10.43
CA PHE A 97 -16.31 -9.88 -11.46
C PHE A 97 -16.05 -10.62 -12.79
N ASP A 98 -15.67 -11.90 -12.75
CA ASP A 98 -15.48 -12.72 -13.96
C ASP A 98 -16.76 -12.97 -14.75
N ALA A 99 -17.86 -13.30 -14.08
CA ALA A 99 -19.15 -13.44 -14.76
C ALA A 99 -19.60 -12.10 -15.36
N LEU A 100 -19.41 -11.00 -14.62
CA LEU A 100 -19.79 -9.67 -15.09
C LEU A 100 -19.01 -9.22 -16.32
N LYS A 101 -17.72 -9.58 -16.42
CA LYS A 101 -16.89 -9.31 -17.61
C LYS A 101 -17.51 -9.91 -18.88
N GLU A 102 -18.11 -11.08 -18.79
CA GLU A 102 -18.72 -11.78 -19.93
C GLU A 102 -20.14 -11.31 -20.23
N THR A 103 -20.93 -11.00 -19.20
CA THR A 103 -22.37 -10.78 -19.35
C THR A 103 -22.79 -9.31 -19.43
N PHE A 104 -22.00 -8.38 -18.89
CA PHE A 104 -22.39 -6.96 -18.85
C PHE A 104 -21.94 -6.25 -20.12
N SER A 105 -22.89 -5.74 -20.90
CA SER A 105 -22.60 -4.91 -22.07
C SER A 105 -22.32 -3.47 -21.64
N VAL A 106 -21.12 -3.00 -21.93
CA VAL A 106 -20.68 -1.62 -21.71
C VAL A 106 -21.00 -0.82 -22.96
N ASP A 107 -21.66 0.32 -22.80
CA ASP A 107 -21.91 1.30 -23.87
C ASP A 107 -21.55 2.68 -23.31
N VAL A 108 -20.53 3.33 -23.88
CA VAL A 108 -19.93 4.55 -23.33
C VAL A 108 -20.51 5.78 -24.04
N ALA A 109 -21.24 6.61 -23.31
CA ALA A 109 -21.80 7.86 -23.82
C ALA A 109 -20.78 9.01 -23.79
N ALA A 110 -19.93 9.05 -22.75
CA ALA A 110 -18.88 10.05 -22.64
C ALA A 110 -17.71 9.52 -21.81
N ALA A 111 -16.49 9.92 -22.16
CA ALA A 111 -15.30 9.67 -21.36
C ALA A 111 -14.36 10.88 -21.44
N GLU A 112 -13.74 11.24 -20.32
CA GLU A 112 -12.87 12.41 -20.23
C GLU A 112 -11.72 12.23 -19.26
N ALA A 113 -10.62 12.91 -19.56
CA ALA A 113 -9.40 12.95 -18.76
C ALA A 113 -9.13 14.40 -18.34
N ARG A 114 -8.78 14.63 -17.06
CA ARG A 114 -8.46 15.97 -16.55
C ARG A 114 -7.26 15.95 -15.62
N PRO A 115 -6.44 17.02 -15.60
CA PRO A 115 -5.43 17.19 -14.56
C PRO A 115 -6.05 17.13 -13.16
N LEU A 116 -5.49 16.31 -12.29
CA LEU A 116 -5.84 16.18 -10.88
C LEU A 116 -4.66 16.63 -10.03
N ASN A 117 -4.62 17.93 -9.78
CA ASN A 117 -3.56 18.56 -9.00
C ASN A 117 -4.02 18.77 -7.56
N VAL A 118 -3.35 18.14 -6.60
CA VAL A 118 -3.70 18.29 -5.18
C VAL A 118 -2.46 18.56 -4.33
N PRO A 119 -2.42 19.66 -3.56
CA PRO A 119 -1.31 19.91 -2.64
C PRO A 119 -1.30 18.90 -1.49
N LEU A 120 -0.11 18.45 -1.10
CA LEU A 120 0.08 17.59 0.06
C LEU A 120 -0.05 18.41 1.36
N ALA A 121 -0.58 17.79 2.41
CA ALA A 121 -0.65 18.44 3.73
C ALA A 121 0.74 18.70 4.34
N ALA A 122 1.73 17.90 3.94
CA ALA A 122 3.14 18.07 4.24
C ALA A 122 3.95 17.41 3.10
N PRO A 123 5.19 17.85 2.82
CA PRO A 123 6.02 17.22 1.80
C PRO A 123 6.19 15.72 2.06
N PHE A 124 6.08 14.91 1.00
CA PHE A 124 6.30 13.48 1.07
C PHE A 124 7.66 13.15 0.48
N THR A 125 8.60 12.74 1.33
CA THR A 125 9.98 12.43 0.96
C THR A 125 10.21 10.93 1.02
N ILE A 126 10.65 10.36 -0.09
CA ILE A 126 11.15 8.98 -0.22
C ILE A 126 12.65 8.98 -0.54
N ALA A 127 13.25 7.80 -0.70
CA ALA A 127 14.68 7.65 -1.02
C ALA A 127 15.09 8.46 -2.27
N SER A 128 14.27 8.40 -3.33
CA SER A 128 14.59 8.98 -4.64
C SER A 128 13.97 10.36 -4.92
N SER A 129 12.96 10.81 -4.17
CA SER A 129 12.23 12.03 -4.51
C SER A 129 11.57 12.73 -3.31
N ARG A 130 11.16 13.98 -3.51
CA ARG A 130 10.36 14.78 -2.59
C ARG A 130 9.21 15.43 -3.37
N LEU A 131 8.00 15.23 -2.87
CA LEU A 131 6.77 15.72 -3.49
C LEU A 131 6.10 16.75 -2.57
N GLU A 132 5.59 17.82 -3.14
CA GLU A 132 4.79 18.85 -2.44
C GLU A 132 3.33 18.85 -2.89
N ALA A 133 3.07 18.35 -4.09
CA ALA A 133 1.74 18.14 -4.65
C ALA A 133 1.75 16.86 -5.48
N VAL A 134 0.56 16.30 -5.70
CA VAL A 134 0.33 15.31 -6.76
C VAL A 134 -0.13 16.03 -8.03
N SER A 135 0.32 15.51 -9.16
CA SER A 135 -0.06 15.97 -10.50
C SER A 135 -0.64 14.79 -11.29
N ASN A 136 -1.70 14.20 -10.76
CA ASN A 136 -2.31 12.98 -11.28
C ASN A 136 -3.28 13.29 -12.44
N VAL A 137 -3.90 12.28 -13.04
CA VAL A 137 -4.98 12.46 -14.02
C VAL A 137 -6.25 11.81 -13.49
N ALA A 138 -7.34 12.58 -13.40
CA ALA A 138 -8.67 12.05 -13.12
C ALA A 138 -9.32 11.58 -14.42
N VAL A 139 -9.96 10.41 -14.37
CA VAL A 139 -10.69 9.80 -15.49
C VAL A 139 -12.15 9.68 -15.09
N ARG A 140 -13.04 10.13 -15.97
CA ARG A 140 -14.49 9.95 -15.80
C ARG A 140 -15.03 9.22 -17.01
N VAL A 141 -15.82 8.17 -16.77
CA VAL A 141 -16.56 7.43 -17.79
C VAL A 141 -18.04 7.49 -17.45
N GLU A 142 -18.88 7.77 -18.44
CA GLU A 142 -20.33 7.77 -18.35
C GLU A 142 -20.90 6.78 -19.35
N LEU A 143 -21.68 5.83 -18.87
CA LEU A 143 -22.37 4.85 -19.69
C LEU A 143 -23.65 5.45 -20.29
N SER A 144 -24.15 4.87 -21.38
CA SER A 144 -25.44 5.26 -21.98
C SER A 144 -26.64 5.08 -21.04
N SER A 145 -26.49 4.29 -19.97
CA SER A 145 -27.47 4.19 -18.87
C SER A 145 -27.49 5.43 -17.96
N GLY A 146 -26.56 6.37 -18.12
CA GLY A 146 -26.34 7.52 -17.26
C GLY A 146 -25.49 7.24 -16.02
N ALA A 147 -25.04 5.99 -15.82
CA ALA A 147 -24.13 5.65 -14.73
C ALA A 147 -22.73 6.22 -14.97
N VAL A 148 -22.11 6.72 -13.91
CA VAL A 148 -20.80 7.40 -13.97
C VAL A 148 -19.81 6.65 -13.11
N GLY A 149 -18.59 6.51 -13.59
CA GLY A 149 -17.46 5.96 -12.85
C GLY A 149 -16.24 6.85 -12.87
N TRP A 150 -15.43 6.71 -11.82
CA TRP A 150 -14.22 7.48 -11.60
C TRP A 150 -12.99 6.60 -11.50
N GLY A 151 -11.91 7.08 -12.11
CA GLY A 151 -10.58 6.49 -11.99
C GLY A 151 -9.52 7.56 -11.86
N GLU A 152 -8.34 7.13 -11.45
CA GLU A 152 -7.19 8.01 -11.23
C GLU A 152 -5.93 7.32 -11.76
N ALA A 153 -5.21 8.02 -12.62
CA ALA A 153 -3.88 7.64 -13.05
C ALA A 153 -2.86 8.49 -12.27
N PRO A 154 -2.20 7.96 -11.23
CA PRO A 154 -1.16 8.69 -10.54
C PRO A 154 0.08 8.88 -11.40
N VAL A 155 0.72 10.04 -11.24
CA VAL A 155 1.89 10.38 -12.03
C VAL A 155 3.06 10.58 -11.08
N LEU A 156 4.02 9.68 -11.18
CA LEU A 156 5.30 9.77 -10.47
C LEU A 156 6.38 9.26 -11.42
N PRO A 157 7.02 10.13 -12.23
CA PRO A 157 7.86 9.70 -13.36
C PRO A 157 8.96 8.72 -12.99
N SER A 158 9.51 8.79 -11.77
CA SER A 158 10.50 7.82 -11.27
C SER A 158 9.98 6.39 -11.19
N VAL A 159 8.66 6.18 -11.19
CA VAL A 159 8.01 4.86 -11.07
C VAL A 159 7.07 4.57 -12.25
N THR A 160 6.21 5.52 -12.63
CA THR A 160 5.13 5.34 -13.62
C THR A 160 5.54 5.65 -15.07
N ALA A 161 6.82 5.96 -15.32
CA ALA A 161 7.43 6.28 -16.62
C ALA A 161 6.89 7.54 -17.35
N GLU A 162 5.67 7.96 -17.07
CA GLU A 162 5.01 9.12 -17.69
C GLU A 162 5.04 10.35 -16.77
N ASP A 163 5.09 11.55 -17.38
CA ASP A 163 4.71 12.80 -16.75
C ASP A 163 3.21 13.10 -16.96
N GLN A 164 2.70 14.16 -16.34
CA GLN A 164 1.26 14.44 -16.36
C GLN A 164 0.74 14.76 -17.77
N PRO A 165 1.43 15.57 -18.59
CA PRO A 165 1.02 15.78 -19.99
C PRO A 165 0.97 14.48 -20.81
N ALA A 166 1.98 13.60 -20.68
CA ALA A 166 1.99 12.32 -21.38
C ALA A 166 0.83 11.42 -20.94
N ALA A 167 0.63 11.27 -19.64
CA ALA A 167 -0.49 10.50 -19.08
C ALA A 167 -1.85 11.07 -19.52
N LEU A 168 -2.02 12.39 -19.51
CA LEU A 168 -3.25 13.05 -19.97
C LEU A 168 -3.53 12.77 -21.45
N ALA A 169 -2.48 12.81 -22.29
CA ALA A 169 -2.61 12.49 -23.71
C ALA A 169 -2.93 11.01 -23.94
N ALA A 170 -2.31 10.09 -23.20
CA ALA A 170 -2.56 8.66 -23.28
C ALA A 170 -3.99 8.30 -22.85
N VAL A 171 -4.41 8.76 -21.66
CA VAL A 171 -5.78 8.59 -21.16
C VAL A 171 -6.78 9.26 -22.10
N GLY A 172 -6.48 10.46 -22.61
CA GLY A 172 -7.36 11.16 -23.56
C GLY A 172 -7.61 10.37 -24.85
N ARG A 173 -6.58 9.72 -25.40
CA ARG A 173 -6.74 8.82 -26.56
C ARG A 173 -7.59 7.59 -26.21
N ALA A 174 -7.35 6.97 -25.05
CA ALA A 174 -8.15 5.83 -24.60
C ALA A 174 -9.63 6.21 -24.38
N CYS A 175 -9.91 7.36 -23.76
CA CYS A 175 -11.27 7.89 -23.60
C CYS A 175 -11.95 8.14 -24.96
N ALA A 176 -11.22 8.71 -25.92
CA ALA A 176 -11.76 8.92 -27.27
C ALA A 176 -12.09 7.60 -27.97
N ALA A 177 -11.24 6.57 -27.81
CA ALA A 177 -11.49 5.24 -28.34
C ALA A 177 -12.72 4.58 -27.68
N LEU A 178 -12.88 4.70 -26.35
CA LEU A 178 -14.04 4.19 -25.62
C LEU A 178 -15.36 4.81 -26.13
N VAL A 179 -15.39 6.11 -26.38
CA VAL A 179 -16.59 6.81 -26.91
C VAL A 179 -16.88 6.43 -28.36
N ALA A 180 -15.86 6.12 -29.16
CA ALA A 180 -16.03 5.71 -30.55
C ALA A 180 -16.38 4.21 -30.70
N ALA A 181 -16.11 3.41 -29.67
CA ALA A 181 -16.36 1.98 -29.67
C ALA A 181 -17.87 1.68 -29.65
N ARG A 182 -18.24 0.53 -30.23
CA ARG A 182 -19.59 -0.01 -30.10
C ARG A 182 -19.76 -0.66 -28.73
N SER A 183 -21.01 -0.83 -28.31
CA SER A 183 -21.28 -1.60 -27.10
C SER A 183 -20.68 -3.00 -27.19
N ALA A 184 -19.99 -3.42 -26.14
CA ALA A 184 -19.28 -4.70 -26.06
C ALA A 184 -19.27 -5.21 -24.61
N PRO A 185 -19.04 -6.52 -24.38
CA PRO A 185 -18.86 -7.07 -23.04
C PRO A 185 -17.76 -6.35 -22.26
N LEU A 186 -17.94 -6.16 -20.94
CA LEU A 186 -16.98 -5.47 -20.08
C LEU A 186 -15.57 -6.05 -20.20
N GLY A 187 -15.42 -7.38 -20.28
CA GLY A 187 -14.13 -8.03 -20.46
C GLY A 187 -13.43 -7.61 -21.75
N ALA A 188 -14.16 -7.53 -22.85
CA ALA A 188 -13.64 -7.07 -24.14
C ALA A 188 -13.23 -5.58 -24.07
N VAL A 189 -14.06 -4.73 -23.47
CA VAL A 189 -13.72 -3.30 -23.30
C VAL A 189 -12.46 -3.11 -22.47
N LEU A 190 -12.30 -3.85 -21.37
CA LEU A 190 -11.09 -3.77 -20.55
C LEU A 190 -9.85 -4.31 -21.31
N GLN A 191 -10.02 -5.33 -22.14
CA GLN A 191 -8.95 -5.83 -23.00
C GLN A 191 -8.55 -4.80 -24.07
N ASP A 192 -9.52 -4.14 -24.71
CA ASP A 192 -9.24 -3.07 -25.68
C ASP A 192 -8.47 -1.90 -25.03
N VAL A 193 -8.81 -1.57 -23.78
CA VAL A 193 -8.06 -0.58 -22.98
C VAL A 193 -6.63 -1.07 -22.71
N ALA A 194 -6.45 -2.34 -22.38
CA ALA A 194 -5.13 -2.93 -22.14
C ALA A 194 -4.25 -2.94 -23.40
N ASP A 195 -4.83 -3.25 -24.55
CA ASP A 195 -4.14 -3.27 -25.85
C ASP A 195 -3.78 -1.85 -26.32
N ALA A 196 -4.64 -0.86 -26.05
CA ALA A 196 -4.38 0.54 -26.36
C ALA A 196 -3.31 1.18 -25.46
N LEU A 197 -3.13 0.65 -24.24
CA LEU A 197 -2.20 1.14 -23.23
C LEU A 197 -1.29 0.00 -22.73
N PRO A 198 -0.39 -0.55 -23.57
CA PRO A 198 0.31 -1.80 -23.27
C PRO A 198 1.52 -1.63 -22.35
N GLY A 199 1.85 -2.68 -21.60
CA GLY A 199 3.08 -2.77 -20.81
C GLY A 199 3.10 -1.84 -19.57
N HIS A 200 4.28 -1.76 -18.93
CA HIS A 200 4.50 -0.96 -17.72
C HIS A 200 4.44 0.55 -17.99
N ALA A 201 4.90 0.97 -19.18
CA ALA A 201 5.01 2.40 -19.52
C ALA A 201 3.67 3.14 -19.52
N PHE A 202 2.55 2.43 -19.72
CA PHE A 202 1.20 3.00 -19.69
C PHE A 202 0.35 2.42 -18.56
N ALA A 203 0.94 1.68 -17.62
CA ALA A 203 0.16 0.96 -16.61
C ALA A 203 -0.65 1.89 -15.69
N SER A 204 -0.14 3.09 -15.41
CA SER A 204 -0.86 4.08 -14.61
C SER A 204 -2.06 4.67 -15.38
N ALA A 205 -1.84 5.11 -16.62
CA ALA A 205 -2.91 5.56 -17.51
C ALA A 205 -3.99 4.47 -17.68
N ARG A 206 -3.56 3.22 -17.90
CA ARG A 206 -4.43 2.04 -18.02
C ARG A 206 -5.25 1.83 -16.75
N ALA A 207 -4.61 1.86 -15.57
CA ALA A 207 -5.29 1.74 -14.30
C ALA A 207 -6.40 2.80 -14.12
N GLY A 208 -6.12 4.06 -14.46
CA GLY A 208 -7.10 5.14 -14.38
C GLY A 208 -8.32 4.89 -15.27
N VAL A 209 -8.13 4.40 -16.49
CA VAL A 209 -9.24 4.10 -17.41
C VAL A 209 -10.03 2.86 -16.96
N GLU A 210 -9.34 1.77 -16.62
CA GLU A 210 -9.98 0.53 -16.15
C GLU A 210 -10.79 0.76 -14.86
N MET A 211 -10.25 1.52 -13.90
CA MET A 211 -10.98 1.90 -12.69
C MET A 211 -12.28 2.64 -13.01
N ALA A 212 -12.23 3.63 -13.91
CA ALA A 212 -13.40 4.42 -14.28
C ALA A 212 -14.49 3.58 -14.96
N VAL A 213 -14.10 2.66 -15.86
CA VAL A 213 -15.06 1.74 -16.50
C VAL A 213 -15.69 0.80 -15.47
N ILE A 214 -14.88 0.18 -14.61
CA ILE A 214 -15.36 -0.78 -13.60
C ILE A 214 -16.28 -0.08 -12.58
N ASP A 215 -15.92 1.12 -12.11
CA ASP A 215 -16.74 1.91 -11.20
C ASP A 215 -18.08 2.31 -11.86
N ALA A 216 -18.08 2.68 -13.15
CA ALA A 216 -19.30 3.03 -13.87
C ALA A 216 -20.25 1.84 -13.97
N VAL A 217 -19.70 0.64 -14.26
CA VAL A 217 -20.47 -0.60 -14.28
C VAL A 217 -21.04 -0.91 -12.90
N ALA A 218 -20.21 -0.87 -11.85
CA ALA A 218 -20.65 -1.13 -10.47
C ALA A 218 -21.77 -0.18 -10.04
N ASN A 219 -21.66 1.10 -10.38
CA ASN A 219 -22.68 2.12 -10.12
C ASN A 219 -23.97 1.84 -10.91
N SER A 220 -23.88 1.37 -12.16
CA SER A 220 -25.05 1.07 -12.99
C SER A 220 -25.93 -0.05 -12.40
N ILE A 221 -25.30 -1.04 -11.77
CA ILE A 221 -25.98 -2.16 -11.11
C ILE A 221 -26.12 -1.95 -9.59
N ARG A 222 -25.72 -0.77 -9.08
CA ARG A 222 -25.83 -0.34 -7.68
C ARG A 222 -25.18 -1.30 -6.67
N ILE A 223 -24.03 -1.86 -7.02
CA ILE A 223 -23.25 -2.68 -6.08
C ILE A 223 -21.96 -1.97 -5.69
N PRO A 224 -21.55 -1.99 -4.41
CA PRO A 224 -20.25 -1.47 -4.03
C PRO A 224 -19.14 -2.36 -4.59
N LEU A 225 -18.01 -1.76 -4.97
CA LEU A 225 -16.88 -2.46 -5.58
C LEU A 225 -16.35 -3.64 -4.75
N TRP A 226 -16.39 -3.57 -3.42
CA TRP A 226 -15.94 -4.68 -2.57
C TRP A 226 -16.84 -5.93 -2.73
N ARG A 227 -18.15 -5.76 -3.01
CA ARG A 227 -19.02 -6.90 -3.35
C ARG A 227 -18.74 -7.41 -4.74
N LEU A 228 -18.52 -6.51 -5.70
CA LEU A 228 -18.16 -6.88 -7.07
C LEU A 228 -16.90 -7.76 -7.10
N PHE A 229 -15.90 -7.44 -6.28
CA PHE A 229 -14.64 -8.19 -6.17
C PHE A 229 -14.71 -9.43 -5.27
N GLY A 230 -15.90 -9.91 -4.88
CA GLY A 230 -16.08 -11.20 -4.19
C GLY A 230 -16.64 -11.09 -2.77
N GLY A 231 -16.71 -9.90 -2.19
CA GLY A 231 -17.49 -9.66 -0.97
C GLY A 231 -16.90 -10.22 0.33
N ALA A 232 -15.61 -10.53 0.41
CA ALA A 232 -15.00 -11.13 1.62
C ALA A 232 -15.13 -10.25 2.87
N SER A 233 -15.00 -8.93 2.71
CA SER A 233 -15.18 -7.93 3.77
C SER A 233 -15.64 -6.60 3.17
N ASN A 234 -16.25 -5.75 4.00
CA ASN A 234 -16.53 -4.35 3.69
C ASN A 234 -15.56 -3.38 4.40
N THR A 235 -14.54 -3.89 5.10
CA THR A 235 -13.54 -3.11 5.82
C THR A 235 -12.13 -3.67 5.59
N VAL A 236 -11.13 -2.80 5.69
CA VAL A 236 -9.70 -3.15 5.67
C VAL A 236 -8.98 -2.42 6.79
N THR A 237 -7.93 -3.04 7.35
CA THR A 237 -7.01 -2.38 8.27
C THR A 237 -5.77 -1.96 7.51
N THR A 238 -5.44 -0.67 7.52
CA THR A 238 -4.27 -0.13 6.81
C THR A 238 -3.19 0.31 7.78
N ASP A 239 -1.93 0.15 7.39
CA ASP A 239 -0.82 0.86 8.03
C ASP A 239 -0.86 2.36 7.65
N ILE A 240 0.03 3.16 8.26
CA ILE A 240 0.28 4.54 7.83
C ILE A 240 1.77 4.82 7.70
N THR A 241 2.11 5.62 6.69
CA THR A 241 3.50 5.93 6.35
C THR A 241 4.06 7.12 7.12
N ILE A 242 5.25 6.94 7.69
CA ILE A 242 6.15 7.99 8.16
C ILE A 242 7.19 8.22 7.05
N PRO A 243 7.22 9.41 6.43
CA PRO A 243 8.22 9.74 5.40
C PRO A 243 9.61 9.91 6.02
N ILE A 244 10.64 10.07 5.18
CA ILE A 244 11.99 10.38 5.67
C ILE A 244 11.99 11.78 6.31
N VAL A 245 12.17 11.84 7.62
CA VAL A 245 12.17 13.04 8.46
C VAL A 245 13.19 12.90 9.59
N THR A 246 13.38 13.94 10.40
CA THR A 246 14.29 13.85 11.56
C THR A 246 13.75 12.87 12.63
N PRO A 247 14.61 12.27 13.48
CA PRO A 247 14.16 11.35 14.53
C PRO A 247 13.08 11.93 15.47
N ASN A 248 13.18 13.22 15.80
CA ASN A 248 12.19 13.91 16.64
C ASN A 248 10.84 14.06 15.92
N GLU A 249 10.84 14.47 14.65
CA GLU A 249 9.61 14.55 13.85
C GLU A 249 8.97 13.17 13.66
N ALA A 250 9.77 12.13 13.43
CA ALA A 250 9.29 10.77 13.29
C ALA A 250 8.60 10.26 14.56
N ALA A 251 9.18 10.52 15.75
CA ALA A 251 8.57 10.19 17.03
C ALA A 251 7.23 10.93 17.26
N GLN A 252 7.16 12.21 16.90
CA GLN A 252 5.92 12.99 16.98
C GLN A 252 4.84 12.47 16.01
N LEU A 253 5.21 12.13 14.79
CA LEU A 253 4.29 11.52 13.81
C LEU A 253 3.80 10.15 14.29
N ALA A 254 4.70 9.32 14.82
CA ALA A 254 4.34 8.03 15.41
C ALA A 254 3.32 8.22 16.54
N ALA A 255 3.56 9.12 17.48
CA ALA A 255 2.61 9.42 18.56
C ALA A 255 1.25 9.88 18.04
N LYS A 256 1.25 10.79 17.07
CA LYS A 256 0.03 11.26 16.41
C LYS A 256 -0.75 10.13 15.74
N TYR A 257 -0.07 9.21 15.07
CA TYR A 257 -0.70 8.11 14.34
C TYR A 257 -1.16 6.98 15.27
N ARG A 258 -0.39 6.66 16.30
CA ARG A 258 -0.81 5.76 17.38
C ARG A 258 -2.09 6.28 18.07
N GLY A 259 -2.14 7.58 18.34
CA GLY A 259 -3.34 8.24 18.90
C GLY A 259 -4.57 8.21 17.98
N GLN A 260 -4.39 7.93 16.68
CA GLN A 260 -5.48 7.75 15.69
C GLN A 260 -5.87 6.28 15.50
N GLY A 261 -5.27 5.36 16.24
CA GLY A 261 -5.59 3.92 16.19
C GLY A 261 -4.72 3.10 15.23
N PHE A 262 -3.73 3.70 14.55
CA PHE A 262 -2.82 2.95 13.69
C PHE A 262 -1.92 2.03 14.52
N GLN A 263 -1.97 0.72 14.22
CA GLN A 263 -1.16 -0.27 14.93
C GLN A 263 0.22 -0.47 14.28
N THR A 264 0.27 -0.38 12.96
CA THR A 264 1.47 -0.59 12.15
C THR A 264 1.89 0.72 11.50
N LEU A 265 3.17 1.04 11.60
CA LEU A 265 3.77 2.23 11.00
C LEU A 265 4.74 1.78 9.90
N LYS A 266 4.53 2.28 8.69
CA LYS A 266 5.44 2.06 7.55
C LYS A 266 6.48 3.19 7.52
N LEU A 267 7.76 2.85 7.61
CA LEU A 267 8.86 3.80 7.65
C LEU A 267 9.60 3.80 6.33
N LYS A 268 9.72 4.97 5.73
CA LYS A 268 10.63 5.18 4.59
C LYS A 268 12.07 5.23 5.10
N VAL A 269 12.91 4.36 4.58
CA VAL A 269 14.36 4.26 4.89
C VAL A 269 15.15 4.22 3.57
N GLY A 270 16.45 3.94 3.61
CA GLY A 270 17.23 3.69 2.39
C GLY A 270 18.09 4.86 1.91
N LYS A 271 18.15 5.98 2.64
CA LYS A 271 19.07 7.09 2.32
C LYS A 271 20.39 7.00 3.07
N ASN A 272 20.32 6.67 4.35
CA ASN A 272 21.49 6.60 5.21
C ASN A 272 21.19 5.67 6.38
N LEU A 273 21.81 4.50 6.38
CA LEU A 273 21.60 3.45 7.37
C LEU A 273 21.64 3.98 8.81
N ASN A 274 22.67 4.76 9.17
CA ASN A 274 22.80 5.28 10.53
C ASN A 274 21.63 6.20 10.90
N SER A 275 21.22 7.10 10.00
CA SER A 275 20.09 8.00 10.23
C SER A 275 18.77 7.23 10.34
N ASP A 276 18.59 6.20 9.51
CA ASP A 276 17.41 5.34 9.51
C ASP A 276 17.28 4.57 10.85
N ILE A 277 18.40 4.09 11.40
CA ILE A 277 18.47 3.45 12.71
C ILE A 277 18.14 4.44 13.85
N GLU A 278 18.64 5.68 13.79
CA GLU A 278 18.32 6.70 14.81
C GLU A 278 16.84 7.09 14.81
N VAL A 279 16.19 7.13 13.63
CA VAL A 279 14.73 7.34 13.52
C VAL A 279 13.98 6.20 14.21
N LEU A 280 14.35 4.95 13.95
CA LEU A 280 13.74 3.78 14.58
C LEU A 280 13.92 3.75 16.10
N LYS A 281 15.11 4.10 16.60
CA LYS A 281 15.37 4.25 18.05
C LYS A 281 14.46 5.29 18.68
N ALA A 282 14.33 6.46 18.06
CA ALA A 282 13.51 7.56 18.58
C ALA A 282 12.04 7.15 18.70
N ILE A 283 11.48 6.44 17.71
CA ILE A 283 10.10 5.95 17.79
C ILE A 283 9.97 4.86 18.85
N ARG A 284 10.89 3.88 18.89
CA ARG A 284 10.81 2.76 19.83
C ARG A 284 10.88 3.22 21.29
N LEU A 285 11.63 4.29 21.58
CA LEU A 285 11.71 4.89 22.91
C LEU A 285 10.35 5.36 23.44
N VAL A 286 9.50 5.90 22.57
CA VAL A 286 8.17 6.43 22.94
C VAL A 286 7.03 5.44 22.69
N HIS A 287 7.22 4.48 21.77
CA HIS A 287 6.25 3.46 21.39
C HIS A 287 6.90 2.06 21.31
N PRO A 288 7.13 1.41 22.48
CA PRO A 288 7.84 0.14 22.57
C PRO A 288 7.10 -1.03 21.92
N ASP A 289 5.78 -0.93 21.70
CA ASP A 289 4.97 -2.02 21.15
C ASP A 289 4.58 -1.83 19.68
N CYS A 290 5.13 -0.80 19.02
CA CYS A 290 4.75 -0.52 17.64
C CYS A 290 5.29 -1.58 16.67
N SER A 291 4.43 -2.02 15.75
CA SER A 291 4.84 -2.83 14.59
C SER A 291 5.35 -1.92 13.48
N PHE A 292 6.42 -2.34 12.82
CA PHE A 292 7.03 -1.57 11.72
C PHE A 292 7.02 -2.34 10.42
N ILE A 293 6.76 -1.63 9.33
CA ILE A 293 7.14 -2.03 7.98
C ILE A 293 8.28 -1.09 7.58
N LEU A 294 9.39 -1.62 7.06
CA LEU A 294 10.47 -0.82 6.52
C LEU A 294 10.37 -0.82 5.01
N ASP A 295 10.43 0.33 4.37
CA ASP A 295 10.39 0.45 2.91
C ASP A 295 11.60 1.28 2.48
N ALA A 296 12.57 0.60 1.88
CA ALA A 296 13.83 1.22 1.49
C ALA A 296 13.77 1.90 0.11
N ASN A 297 12.72 1.65 -0.68
CA ASN A 297 12.59 2.09 -2.06
C ASN A 297 13.91 1.97 -2.83
N GLU A 298 14.46 0.75 -2.89
CA GLU A 298 15.67 0.42 -3.65
C GLU A 298 16.98 1.01 -3.08
N GLY A 299 16.93 1.59 -1.87
CA GLY A 299 18.00 2.45 -1.35
C GLY A 299 19.24 1.75 -0.82
N TYR A 300 19.22 0.43 -0.62
CA TYR A 300 20.36 -0.32 -0.09
C TYR A 300 20.98 -1.27 -1.11
N THR A 301 22.26 -1.54 -0.93
CA THR A 301 22.87 -2.79 -1.42
C THR A 301 22.42 -3.97 -0.54
N ALA A 302 22.55 -5.20 -1.04
CA ALA A 302 22.21 -6.40 -0.25
C ALA A 302 22.93 -6.42 1.12
N ASN A 303 24.22 -6.12 1.15
CA ASN A 303 25.01 -6.04 2.38
C ASN A 303 24.47 -4.99 3.36
N GLN A 304 24.15 -3.79 2.89
CA GLN A 304 23.58 -2.74 3.73
C GLN A 304 22.19 -3.11 4.26
N ALA A 305 21.36 -3.78 3.45
CA ALA A 305 20.05 -4.24 3.87
C ALA A 305 20.15 -5.30 4.98
N ILE A 306 21.11 -6.22 4.88
CA ILE A 306 21.38 -7.21 5.94
C ILE A 306 21.93 -6.53 7.20
N GLU A 307 22.82 -5.54 7.05
CA GLU A 307 23.34 -4.74 8.16
C GLU A 307 22.21 -3.99 8.90
N VAL A 308 21.22 -3.43 8.19
CA VAL A 308 20.04 -2.83 8.81
C VAL A 308 19.32 -3.83 9.71
N LEU A 309 19.12 -5.07 9.24
CA LEU A 309 18.44 -6.11 10.02
C LEU A 309 19.28 -6.55 11.24
N ASP A 310 20.60 -6.65 11.10
CA ASP A 310 21.52 -6.90 12.22
C ASP A 310 21.34 -5.85 13.33
N ARG A 311 21.41 -4.57 12.96
CA ARG A 311 21.29 -3.44 13.89
C ARG A 311 19.93 -3.38 14.56
N LEU A 312 18.86 -3.72 13.84
CA LEU A 312 17.52 -3.79 14.43
C LEU A 312 17.36 -4.96 15.38
N ASN A 313 17.92 -6.11 15.05
CA ASN A 313 17.93 -7.27 15.93
C ASN A 313 18.68 -6.99 17.24
N GLU A 314 19.84 -6.31 17.18
CA GLU A 314 20.57 -5.84 18.37
C GLU A 314 19.72 -4.90 19.26
N MET A 315 18.83 -4.12 18.65
CA MET A 315 17.89 -3.24 19.33
C MET A 315 16.62 -3.95 19.85
N GLY A 316 16.48 -5.27 19.61
CA GLY A 316 15.26 -6.02 19.92
C GLY A 316 14.05 -5.61 19.06
N VAL A 317 14.30 -5.08 17.86
CA VAL A 317 13.28 -4.64 16.90
C VAL A 317 13.19 -5.62 15.75
N THR A 318 12.03 -6.26 15.60
CA THR A 318 11.72 -7.12 14.45
C THR A 318 10.65 -6.44 13.58
N PRO A 319 10.98 -5.95 12.38
CA PRO A 319 9.99 -5.47 11.43
C PRO A 319 9.03 -6.59 11.00
N VAL A 320 7.77 -6.24 10.77
CA VAL A 320 6.78 -7.15 10.18
C VAL A 320 7.11 -7.45 8.72
N LEU A 321 7.67 -6.47 8.01
CA LEU A 321 7.98 -6.54 6.60
C LEU A 321 9.15 -5.61 6.26
N PHE A 322 10.04 -6.06 5.38
CA PHE A 322 11.07 -5.25 4.74
C PHE A 322 10.81 -5.18 3.23
N GLU A 323 10.36 -4.03 2.75
CA GLU A 323 9.89 -3.78 1.40
C GLU A 323 10.98 -3.16 0.53
N GLN A 324 11.16 -3.77 -0.65
CA GLN A 324 12.13 -3.43 -1.70
C GLN A 324 13.47 -2.92 -1.14
N PRO A 325 14.23 -3.77 -0.43
CA PRO A 325 15.50 -3.37 0.19
C PRO A 325 16.53 -2.92 -0.84
N VAL A 326 16.58 -3.60 -1.98
CA VAL A 326 17.59 -3.42 -3.03
C VAL A 326 16.97 -2.95 -4.35
N HIS A 327 17.82 -2.51 -5.27
CA HIS A 327 17.42 -2.08 -6.61
C HIS A 327 16.58 -3.12 -7.34
N ARG A 328 15.57 -2.67 -8.10
CA ARG A 328 14.57 -3.55 -8.72
C ARG A 328 15.13 -4.65 -9.62
N ASP A 329 16.28 -4.36 -10.24
CA ASP A 329 16.95 -5.23 -11.21
C ASP A 329 18.03 -6.10 -10.54
N ASP A 330 18.31 -5.88 -9.25
CA ASP A 330 19.20 -6.72 -8.45
C ASP A 330 18.46 -7.93 -7.88
N TRP A 331 18.12 -8.86 -8.77
CA TRP A 331 17.38 -10.08 -8.43
C TRP A 331 18.15 -11.00 -7.48
N GLU A 332 19.48 -11.04 -7.62
CA GLU A 332 20.34 -11.84 -6.75
C GLU A 332 20.42 -11.23 -5.35
N GLY A 333 20.63 -9.92 -5.25
CA GLY A 333 20.59 -9.21 -3.97
C GLY A 333 19.23 -9.31 -3.28
N LEU A 334 18.13 -9.25 -4.03
CA LEU A 334 16.79 -9.42 -3.46
C LEU A 334 16.62 -10.83 -2.86
N ARG A 335 17.12 -11.86 -3.55
CA ARG A 335 17.13 -13.24 -3.05
C ARG A 335 17.99 -13.39 -1.80
N GLU A 336 19.21 -12.86 -1.83
CA GLU A 336 20.14 -12.91 -0.71
C GLU A 336 19.53 -12.29 0.55
N VAL A 337 18.99 -11.07 0.43
CA VAL A 337 18.33 -10.37 1.53
C VAL A 337 17.11 -11.14 2.00
N SER A 338 16.29 -11.69 1.11
CA SER A 338 15.12 -12.50 1.50
C SER A 338 15.51 -13.71 2.34
N ILE A 339 16.52 -14.48 1.92
CA ILE A 339 17.00 -15.65 2.67
C ILE A 339 17.51 -15.22 4.06
N ALA A 340 18.42 -14.23 4.11
CA ALA A 340 18.97 -13.74 5.36
C ALA A 340 17.89 -13.18 6.31
N ALA A 341 16.96 -12.38 5.78
CA ALA A 341 15.85 -11.79 6.52
C ALA A 341 14.98 -12.85 7.21
N MET A 342 14.61 -13.89 6.47
CA MET A 342 13.72 -14.93 6.98
C MET A 342 14.42 -15.90 7.92
N GLU A 343 15.61 -16.39 7.56
CA GLU A 343 16.31 -17.43 8.32
C GLU A 343 16.90 -16.90 9.63
N LYS A 344 17.52 -15.71 9.59
CA LYS A 344 18.22 -15.14 10.75
C LYS A 344 17.32 -14.28 11.63
N TYR A 345 16.38 -13.52 11.02
CA TYR A 345 15.61 -12.50 11.76
C TYR A 345 14.10 -12.73 11.77
N ARG A 346 13.60 -13.73 11.05
CA ARG A 346 12.14 -13.99 10.90
C ARG A 346 11.37 -12.81 10.32
N VAL A 347 12.02 -12.03 9.45
CA VAL A 347 11.44 -10.87 8.76
C VAL A 347 11.07 -11.25 7.34
N ALA A 348 9.82 -10.99 6.94
CA ALA A 348 9.40 -11.16 5.55
C ALA A 348 9.92 -10.02 4.68
N VAL A 349 10.21 -10.33 3.41
CA VAL A 349 10.65 -9.36 2.40
C VAL A 349 9.59 -9.21 1.33
N ALA A 350 9.26 -7.96 0.99
CA ALA A 350 8.33 -7.64 -0.10
C ALA A 350 9.06 -7.13 -1.34
N ALA A 351 8.60 -7.57 -2.51
CA ALA A 351 8.94 -6.98 -3.80
C ALA A 351 7.88 -5.93 -4.20
N ASP A 352 8.31 -4.69 -4.40
CA ASP A 352 7.49 -3.59 -4.91
C ASP A 352 7.97 -3.19 -6.30
N GLU A 353 9.03 -2.39 -6.42
CA GLU A 353 9.55 -1.90 -7.70
C GLU A 353 10.03 -3.02 -8.63
N SER A 354 10.43 -4.18 -8.08
CA SER A 354 10.74 -5.40 -8.83
C SER A 354 9.53 -6.07 -9.48
N CYS A 355 8.29 -5.78 -9.06
CA CYS A 355 7.08 -6.37 -9.64
C CYS A 355 6.27 -5.34 -10.45
N ARG A 356 6.43 -5.36 -11.77
CA ARG A 356 5.75 -4.43 -12.71
C ARG A 356 4.80 -5.12 -13.70
N GLY A 357 4.60 -6.42 -13.55
CA GLY A 357 3.69 -7.19 -14.38
C GLY A 357 3.74 -8.67 -14.03
N LEU A 358 2.94 -9.47 -14.74
CA LEU A 358 2.84 -10.92 -14.51
C LEU A 358 4.18 -11.64 -14.69
N HIS A 359 4.98 -11.26 -15.68
CA HIS A 359 6.29 -11.85 -15.91
C HIS A 359 7.25 -11.65 -14.74
N ASP A 360 7.25 -10.46 -14.12
CA ASP A 360 8.08 -10.19 -12.95
C ASP A 360 7.57 -10.95 -11.71
N ALA A 361 6.24 -11.01 -11.54
CA ALA A 361 5.63 -11.80 -10.48
C ALA A 361 6.00 -13.29 -10.61
N GLN A 362 5.98 -13.83 -11.83
CA GLN A 362 6.42 -15.19 -12.11
C GLN A 362 7.90 -15.39 -11.78
N LYS A 363 8.79 -14.43 -12.10
CA LYS A 363 10.20 -14.51 -11.69
C LYS A 363 10.34 -14.58 -10.17
N ILE A 364 9.62 -13.72 -9.44
CA ILE A 364 9.63 -13.68 -7.97
C ILE A 364 9.17 -15.02 -7.40
N ILE A 365 8.05 -15.55 -7.91
CA ILE A 365 7.45 -16.81 -7.47
C ILE A 365 8.39 -17.99 -7.73
N HIS A 366 8.84 -18.19 -8.98
CA HIS A 366 9.66 -19.37 -9.32
C HIS A 366 11.06 -19.30 -8.71
N GLY A 367 11.61 -18.09 -8.55
CA GLY A 367 12.91 -17.89 -7.94
C GLY A 367 12.90 -17.85 -6.41
N ASN A 368 11.72 -17.85 -5.77
CA ASN A 368 11.55 -17.58 -4.34
C ASN A 368 12.29 -16.31 -3.91
N LEU A 369 12.17 -15.23 -4.71
CA LEU A 369 13.00 -14.03 -4.54
C LEU A 369 12.48 -13.11 -3.42
N ALA A 370 11.19 -13.20 -3.11
CA ALA A 370 10.55 -12.45 -2.03
C ALA A 370 9.37 -13.24 -1.44
N HIS A 371 8.97 -12.87 -0.22
CA HIS A 371 7.89 -13.54 0.51
C HIS A 371 6.53 -12.90 0.26
N VAL A 372 6.53 -11.63 -0.12
CA VAL A 372 5.34 -10.80 -0.35
C VAL A 372 5.50 -10.06 -1.68
N ILE A 373 4.41 -9.93 -2.43
CA ILE A 373 4.35 -9.03 -3.60
C ILE A 373 3.47 -7.83 -3.24
N ASN A 374 3.98 -6.60 -3.44
CA ASN A 374 3.22 -5.38 -3.27
C ASN A 374 2.50 -4.98 -4.58
N ILE A 375 1.19 -5.16 -4.58
CA ILE A 375 0.28 -4.82 -5.67
C ILE A 375 0.00 -3.32 -5.63
N LYS A 376 0.28 -2.64 -6.74
CA LYS A 376 -0.16 -1.26 -6.99
C LYS A 376 -0.81 -1.21 -8.35
N LEU A 377 -2.05 -0.73 -8.40
CA LEU A 377 -2.80 -0.63 -9.66
C LEU A 377 -2.04 0.23 -10.68
N ALA A 378 -1.40 1.30 -10.21
CA ALA A 378 -0.58 2.18 -11.04
C ALA A 378 0.63 1.51 -11.75
N LYS A 379 1.09 0.34 -11.29
CA LYS A 379 2.17 -0.42 -11.93
C LYS A 379 1.64 -1.51 -12.87
N LEU A 380 0.38 -1.93 -12.71
CA LEU A 380 -0.13 -3.18 -13.28
C LEU A 380 -1.35 -2.97 -14.18
N GLY A 381 -2.08 -1.87 -14.03
CA GLY A 381 -3.52 -1.85 -14.36
C GLY A 381 -4.33 -2.63 -13.31
N VAL A 382 -5.64 -2.57 -13.42
CA VAL A 382 -6.57 -3.41 -12.65
C VAL A 382 -6.54 -4.85 -13.16
N LEU A 383 -6.61 -5.08 -14.47
CA LEU A 383 -6.56 -6.44 -15.03
C LEU A 383 -5.24 -7.15 -14.72
N GLY A 384 -4.12 -6.49 -14.99
CA GLY A 384 -2.79 -7.04 -14.67
C GLY A 384 -2.58 -7.25 -13.17
N ALA A 385 -3.19 -6.43 -12.31
CA ALA A 385 -3.17 -6.67 -10.87
C ALA A 385 -3.92 -7.95 -10.49
N LEU A 386 -5.10 -8.20 -11.07
CA LEU A 386 -5.87 -9.42 -10.83
C LEU A 386 -5.11 -10.68 -11.28
N GLU A 387 -4.42 -10.62 -12.42
CA GLU A 387 -3.56 -11.72 -12.89
C GLU A 387 -2.41 -12.02 -11.93
N VAL A 388 -1.71 -10.97 -11.46
CA VAL A 388 -0.61 -11.13 -10.49
C VAL A 388 -1.13 -11.67 -9.16
N ILE A 389 -2.27 -11.18 -8.69
CA ILE A 389 -2.92 -11.65 -7.46
C ILE A 389 -3.24 -13.14 -7.58
N ASP A 390 -3.85 -13.57 -8.68
CA ASP A 390 -4.20 -14.97 -8.90
C ASP A 390 -2.95 -15.87 -8.94
N ALA A 391 -1.91 -15.46 -9.66
CA ALA A 391 -0.65 -16.20 -9.73
C ALA A 391 0.03 -16.34 -8.34
N ALA A 392 0.10 -15.24 -7.58
CA ALA A 392 0.69 -15.23 -6.24
C ALA A 392 -0.09 -16.12 -5.27
N ARG A 393 -1.43 -16.05 -5.30
CA ARG A 393 -2.30 -16.89 -4.45
C ARG A 393 -2.12 -18.37 -4.74
N LYS A 394 -2.08 -18.76 -6.02
CA LYS A 394 -1.86 -20.15 -6.44
C LYS A 394 -0.49 -20.68 -5.98
N ALA A 395 0.51 -19.80 -5.92
CA ALA A 395 1.85 -20.14 -5.46
C ALA A 395 2.05 -20.02 -3.93
N GLY A 396 1.05 -19.55 -3.17
CA GLY A 396 1.18 -19.32 -1.74
C GLY A 396 2.07 -18.13 -1.35
N VAL A 397 2.39 -17.24 -2.30
CA VAL A 397 3.11 -15.98 -2.03
C VAL A 397 2.13 -14.97 -1.42
N ALA A 398 2.50 -14.37 -0.29
CA ALA A 398 1.64 -13.43 0.39
C ALA A 398 1.50 -12.12 -0.40
N LEU A 399 0.39 -11.43 -0.19
CA LEU A 399 0.07 -10.20 -0.91
C LEU A 399 -0.01 -9.01 0.03
N MET A 400 0.55 -7.90 -0.43
CA MET A 400 0.32 -6.57 0.08
C MET A 400 -0.37 -5.76 -1.02
N ILE A 401 -1.30 -4.88 -0.67
CA ILE A 401 -1.76 -3.85 -1.60
C ILE A 401 -1.27 -2.50 -1.10
N GLY A 402 -0.78 -1.68 -2.02
CA GLY A 402 -0.32 -0.34 -1.73
C GLY A 402 -0.73 0.62 -2.83
N GLY A 403 -0.23 1.85 -2.70
CA GLY A 403 -0.42 2.89 -3.68
C GLY A 403 0.85 3.65 -4.01
N MET A 404 0.71 4.55 -4.96
CA MET A 404 1.57 5.72 -5.10
C MET A 404 1.06 6.82 -4.14
N VAL A 405 1.43 8.08 -4.42
CA VAL A 405 0.78 9.23 -3.80
C VAL A 405 -0.51 9.52 -4.58
N GLU A 406 -1.60 8.90 -4.13
CA GLU A 406 -2.91 8.88 -4.81
C GLU A 406 -3.99 9.56 -3.97
N THR A 407 -5.06 10.02 -4.61
CA THR A 407 -6.23 10.54 -3.90
C THR A 407 -7.15 9.41 -3.43
N ARG A 408 -8.32 9.78 -2.89
CA ARG A 408 -9.35 8.81 -2.48
C ARG A 408 -9.92 8.00 -3.65
N ILE A 409 -9.77 8.44 -4.90
CA ILE A 409 -10.27 7.71 -6.06
C ILE A 409 -9.51 6.38 -6.20
N ALA A 410 -8.19 6.42 -6.45
CA ALA A 410 -7.41 5.20 -6.58
C ALA A 410 -7.25 4.44 -5.24
N MET A 411 -7.08 5.15 -4.11
CA MET A 411 -6.98 4.49 -2.79
C MET A 411 -8.28 3.80 -2.36
N GLY A 412 -9.43 4.41 -2.66
CA GLY A 412 -10.74 3.81 -2.41
C GLY A 412 -10.90 2.54 -3.24
N PHE A 413 -10.60 2.60 -4.53
CA PHE A 413 -10.66 1.43 -5.42
C PHE A 413 -9.76 0.29 -4.92
N ALA A 414 -8.49 0.58 -4.58
CA ALA A 414 -7.57 -0.41 -4.03
C ALA A 414 -8.08 -1.01 -2.71
N GLY A 415 -8.63 -0.19 -1.81
CA GLY A 415 -9.23 -0.64 -0.56
C GLY A 415 -10.44 -1.57 -0.80
N HIS A 416 -11.31 -1.23 -1.76
CA HIS A 416 -12.43 -2.07 -2.16
C HIS A 416 -11.99 -3.40 -2.77
N LEU A 417 -10.97 -3.39 -3.63
CA LEU A 417 -10.38 -4.59 -4.20
C LEU A 417 -9.83 -5.50 -3.10
N ALA A 418 -9.11 -4.94 -2.14
CA ALA A 418 -8.55 -5.70 -1.03
C ALA A 418 -9.62 -6.27 -0.09
N ALA A 419 -10.63 -5.47 0.25
CA ALA A 419 -11.76 -5.91 1.06
C ALA A 419 -12.55 -7.02 0.36
N GLY A 420 -12.80 -6.88 -0.95
CA GLY A 420 -13.58 -7.83 -1.73
C GLY A 420 -12.90 -9.18 -1.92
N LEU A 421 -11.60 -9.18 -2.23
CA LEU A 421 -10.84 -10.41 -2.45
C LEU A 421 -10.42 -11.11 -1.15
N GLY A 422 -10.20 -10.36 -0.06
CA GLY A 422 -9.86 -10.92 1.25
C GLY A 422 -8.53 -11.68 1.32
N CYS A 423 -7.66 -11.53 0.32
CA CYS A 423 -6.40 -12.30 0.21
C CYS A 423 -5.14 -11.50 0.58
N PHE A 424 -5.28 -10.25 1.02
CA PHE A 424 -4.16 -9.38 1.36
C PHE A 424 -3.80 -9.51 2.83
N ARG A 425 -2.54 -9.81 3.11
CA ARG A 425 -2.00 -9.86 4.47
C ARG A 425 -1.71 -8.46 5.02
N LEU A 426 -1.32 -7.54 4.13
CA LEU A 426 -1.01 -6.15 4.46
C LEU A 426 -1.72 -5.20 3.48
N VAL A 427 -2.15 -4.05 3.99
CA VAL A 427 -2.81 -2.99 3.22
C VAL A 427 -2.15 -1.66 3.57
N ASN A 428 -1.65 -0.95 2.58
CA ASN A 428 -1.05 0.39 2.69
C ASN A 428 -1.84 1.35 1.80
N CYS A 429 -3.06 1.68 2.24
CA CYS A 429 -3.95 2.60 1.55
C CYS A 429 -4.14 3.92 2.31
N ALA A 430 -3.50 4.13 3.46
CA ALA A 430 -3.52 5.42 4.15
C ALA A 430 -2.37 6.31 3.69
N ASN A 431 -2.70 7.47 3.11
CA ASN A 431 -1.73 8.50 2.78
C ASN A 431 -2.15 9.86 3.35
N SER A 432 -1.19 10.78 3.48
CA SER A 432 -1.39 12.10 4.09
C SER A 432 -2.42 12.98 3.36
N LEU A 433 -2.74 12.65 2.10
CA LEU A 433 -3.76 13.29 1.27
C LEU A 433 -5.18 13.07 1.78
N GLN A 434 -5.44 11.93 2.43
CA GLN A 434 -6.80 11.55 2.84
C GLN A 434 -7.40 12.45 3.93
N LYS A 435 -6.59 13.22 4.66
CA LYS A 435 -7.09 14.12 5.72
C LYS A 435 -7.68 15.44 5.22
N ARG A 436 -7.41 15.84 3.97
CA ARG A 436 -7.90 17.14 3.42
C ARG A 436 -8.77 17.02 2.17
N LEU A 437 -8.79 15.89 1.48
CA LEU A 437 -9.66 15.68 0.31
C LEU A 437 -11.07 15.23 0.72
N LEU A 438 -11.84 16.16 1.30
CA LEU A 438 -13.22 16.30 0.85
C LEU A 438 -13.10 16.97 -0.52
N VAL A 439 -13.22 16.22 -1.62
CA VAL A 439 -13.28 16.79 -2.97
C VAL A 439 -14.55 17.63 -3.04
N LYS A 440 -14.47 18.89 -2.59
CA LYS A 440 -15.62 19.78 -2.43
C LYS A 440 -16.18 20.25 -3.77
N SER A 441 -15.43 20.08 -4.86
CA SER A 441 -15.90 20.34 -6.22
C SER A 441 -14.82 19.93 -7.23
N MET A 442 -15.14 18.98 -8.10
CA MET A 442 -14.44 18.80 -9.37
C MET A 442 -15.43 19.31 -10.43
N TYR A 443 -15.12 20.42 -11.10
CA TYR A 443 -16.05 21.09 -12.02
C TYR A 443 -15.92 20.47 -13.40
N PHE A 444 -17.02 19.94 -13.93
CA PHE A 444 -17.10 19.37 -15.27
C PHE A 444 -17.99 20.24 -16.16
N THR A 445 -17.38 20.94 -17.12
CA THR A 445 -18.06 21.65 -18.20
C THR A 445 -18.37 20.65 -19.32
N THR A 446 -19.65 20.47 -19.64
CA THR A 446 -20.08 19.79 -20.86
C THR A 446 -19.97 20.74 -22.05
N LYS A 447 -19.97 20.19 -23.29
CA LYS A 447 -19.87 20.96 -24.54
C LYS A 447 -20.92 22.07 -24.69
N ASP A 448 -21.98 22.07 -23.88
CA ASP A 448 -23.05 23.08 -23.86
C ASP A 448 -22.80 24.26 -22.89
N ASN A 449 -21.57 24.44 -22.40
CA ASN A 449 -21.20 25.56 -21.52
C ASN A 449 -21.96 25.64 -20.18
N ILE A 450 -22.67 24.58 -19.78
CA ILE A 450 -23.30 24.47 -18.47
C ILE A 450 -22.30 23.82 -17.51
N SER A 451 -21.73 24.62 -16.59
CA SER A 451 -20.99 24.09 -15.44
C SER A 451 -21.97 23.35 -14.51
N ARG A 452 -21.99 22.02 -14.55
CA ARG A 452 -22.69 21.23 -13.52
C ARG A 452 -21.78 21.05 -12.31
N LYS A 453 -22.18 21.60 -11.17
CA LYS A 453 -21.56 21.30 -9.86
C LYS A 453 -21.93 19.87 -9.48
N PHE A 454 -21.00 18.94 -9.56
CA PHE A 454 -21.18 17.60 -8.98
C PHE A 454 -20.51 17.55 -7.60
N LYS A 455 -21.35 17.38 -6.58
CA LYS A 455 -20.92 17.18 -5.19
C LYS A 455 -20.67 15.68 -5.03
N LEU A 456 -19.41 15.30 -4.82
CA LEU A 456 -19.04 13.93 -4.48
C LEU A 456 -19.39 13.72 -2.99
N GLU A 457 -20.61 13.27 -2.70
CA GLU A 457 -20.97 12.75 -1.36
C GLU A 457 -20.74 11.24 -1.36
N MET A 458 -19.72 10.78 -0.65
CA MET A 458 -19.64 9.38 -0.23
C MET A 458 -19.83 9.31 1.28
N MET A 459 -20.74 8.42 1.68
CA MET A 459 -21.06 8.10 3.07
C MET A 459 -19.82 7.56 3.79
N THR A 460 -19.72 7.98 5.04
CA THR A 460 -18.67 7.72 6.05
C THR A 460 -18.31 6.26 6.25
#